data_AF-A0A926CRH9-F1
#
_entry.id   AF-A0A926CRH9-F1
#
_cell.length_a   1.000
_cell.length_b   1.000
_cell.length_c   1.000
_cell.angle_alpha   90.00
_cell.angle_beta   90.00
_cell.angle_gamma   90.00
#
_symmetry.space_group_name_H-M   'P 1'
#
loop_
_entity.id
_entity.type
_entity.pdbx_description
1 polymer ?
#
loop_
_entity_poly.entity_id
_entity_poly.type
_entity_poly.pdbx_seq_one_letter_code
_entity_poly.pdbx_strand_id
1 'polypeptide(L)'
;MLKKLLAGSALWCCVLFAQPADLILRNGKFVTLEKANPTAEALAIRADRIVAVGTTASMAKLIGPTTRTIDLGGRLATPGFIESHGHFAGIGEFRMNLNLREARKWEDIVGQVGRAAKTAKPGDWIVGRGWHQSKWSTAPEPNVDGFPVHAELSRASPNNPVI
;
A
#
# COMPACT_ATOMS: atom_id res chain seq x y z
N MET A 1 71.50 -33.86 -18.90
CA MET A 1 71.05 -32.77 -18.01
C MET A 1 69.54 -32.86 -17.84
N LEU A 2 69.07 -33.45 -16.73
CA LEU A 2 67.66 -33.74 -16.47
C LEU A 2 67.04 -32.56 -15.68
N LYS A 3 66.16 -31.77 -16.31
CA LYS A 3 65.44 -30.68 -15.63
C LYS A 3 64.25 -31.26 -14.86
N LYS A 4 64.31 -31.16 -13.53
CA LYS A 4 63.18 -31.42 -12.62
C LYS A 4 62.16 -30.29 -12.78
N LEU A 5 60.93 -30.63 -13.19
CA LEU A 5 59.77 -29.73 -13.09
C LEU A 5 59.06 -30.03 -11.76
N LEU A 6 59.18 -29.10 -10.81
CA LEU A 6 58.38 -29.06 -9.59
C LEU A 6 57.06 -28.38 -9.94
N ALA A 7 55.97 -29.13 -9.96
CA ALA A 7 54.62 -28.59 -10.00
C ALA A 7 54.20 -28.19 -8.58
N GLY A 8 54.24 -26.89 -8.28
CA GLY A 8 53.67 -26.33 -7.07
C GLY A 8 52.16 -26.21 -7.23
N SER A 9 51.39 -27.05 -6.53
CA SER A 9 49.95 -26.89 -6.38
C SER A 9 49.68 -25.81 -5.34
N ALA A 10 49.24 -24.63 -5.79
CA ALA A 10 48.70 -23.61 -4.90
C ALA A 10 47.24 -23.98 -4.58
N LEU A 11 46.98 -24.48 -3.37
CA LEU A 11 45.62 -24.61 -2.86
C LEU A 11 45.04 -23.21 -2.64
N TRP A 12 44.20 -22.78 -3.59
CA TRP A 12 43.38 -21.59 -3.41
C TRP A 12 42.22 -21.96 -2.48
N CYS A 13 42.38 -21.67 -1.19
CA CYS A 13 41.28 -21.77 -0.24
C CYS A 13 40.27 -20.68 -0.58
N CYS A 14 39.26 -21.02 -1.38
CA CYS A 14 38.13 -20.15 -1.67
C CYS A 14 37.31 -20.04 -0.39
N VAL A 15 37.58 -19.02 0.41
CA VAL A 15 36.74 -18.69 1.56
C VAL A 15 35.36 -18.33 1.01
N LEU A 16 34.40 -19.25 1.15
CA LEU A 16 32.99 -19.01 0.85
C LEU A 16 32.46 -17.96 1.84
N PHE A 17 32.67 -16.68 1.53
CA PHE A 17 31.96 -15.62 2.20
C PHE A 17 30.48 -15.76 1.86
N ALA A 18 29.64 -15.90 2.88
CA ALA A 18 28.20 -15.80 2.70
C ALA A 18 27.92 -14.50 1.93
N GLN A 19 27.18 -14.58 0.84
CA GLN A 19 26.92 -13.40 0.02
C GLN A 19 26.32 -12.28 0.89
N PRO A 20 26.76 -11.02 0.74
CA PRO A 20 26.17 -9.91 1.47
C PRO A 20 24.65 -9.81 1.26
N ALA A 21 23.98 -9.19 2.21
CA ALA A 21 22.58 -8.78 2.09
C ALA A 21 22.48 -7.42 1.40
N ASP A 22 21.36 -7.13 0.76
CA ASP A 22 21.08 -5.80 0.21
C ASP A 22 20.56 -4.86 1.32
N LEU A 23 19.76 -5.41 2.23
CA LEU A 23 19.15 -4.69 3.35
C LEU A 23 19.21 -5.53 4.63
N ILE A 24 19.60 -4.90 5.74
CA ILE A 24 19.49 -5.45 7.09
C ILE A 24 18.60 -4.53 7.92
N LEU A 25 17.55 -5.11 8.51
CA LEU A 25 16.75 -4.46 9.54
C LEU A 25 17.20 -5.02 10.88
N ARG A 26 17.62 -4.17 11.83
CA ARG A 26 18.18 -4.62 13.12
C ARG A 26 17.59 -3.87 14.31
N ASN A 27 17.90 -4.36 15.51
CA ASN A 27 17.46 -3.76 16.76
C ASN A 27 15.95 -3.54 16.77
N GLY A 28 15.18 -4.55 16.35
CA GLY A 28 13.72 -4.53 16.36
C GLY A 28 13.13 -5.67 17.18
N LYS A 29 11.81 -5.65 17.34
CA LYS A 29 11.04 -6.81 17.81
C LYS A 29 10.31 -7.39 16.60
N PHE A 30 10.86 -8.41 15.97
CA PHE A 30 10.25 -9.05 14.82
C PHE A 30 9.29 -10.14 15.28
N VAL A 31 8.10 -10.20 14.69
CA VAL A 31 7.18 -11.35 14.81
C VAL A 31 7.34 -12.18 13.54
N THR A 32 7.76 -13.43 13.66
CA THR A 32 8.04 -14.30 12.50
C THR A 32 6.84 -15.14 12.08
N LEU A 33 5.88 -15.34 13.01
CA LEU A 33 4.79 -16.32 12.92
C LEU A 33 5.27 -17.79 12.80
N GLU A 34 6.56 -18.05 13.05
CA GLU A 34 7.11 -19.39 13.11
C GLU A 34 7.03 -19.93 14.54
N LYS A 35 6.42 -21.11 14.73
CA LYS A 35 6.22 -21.68 16.08
C LYS A 35 7.54 -21.92 16.84
N ALA A 36 8.59 -22.34 16.14
CA ALA A 36 9.88 -22.65 16.77
C ALA A 36 10.69 -21.40 17.10
N ASN A 37 10.47 -20.30 16.38
CA ASN A 37 11.20 -19.06 16.57
C ASN A 37 10.28 -17.85 16.39
N PRO A 38 9.33 -17.63 17.30
CA PRO A 38 8.22 -16.69 17.11
C PRO A 38 8.66 -15.23 17.06
N THR A 39 9.87 -14.93 17.56
CA THR A 39 10.42 -13.58 17.61
C THR A 39 11.88 -13.52 17.21
N ALA A 40 12.29 -12.41 16.59
CA ALA A 40 13.69 -12.14 16.28
C ALA A 40 14.06 -10.67 16.54
N GLU A 41 15.35 -10.36 16.49
CA GLU A 41 15.86 -8.99 16.69
C GLU A 41 16.24 -8.30 15.39
N ALA A 42 16.49 -9.09 14.35
CA ALA A 42 16.97 -8.63 13.06
C ALA A 42 16.63 -9.61 11.92
N LEU A 43 16.60 -9.08 10.70
CA LEU A 43 16.52 -9.86 9.47
C LEU A 43 17.44 -9.28 8.39
N ALA A 44 17.84 -10.14 7.47
CA ALA A 44 18.60 -9.79 6.27
C ALA A 44 17.80 -10.12 5.02
N ILE A 45 17.79 -9.20 4.06
CA ILE A 45 17.06 -9.31 2.80
C ILE A 45 18.06 -9.25 1.66
N ARG A 46 17.86 -10.12 0.67
CA ARG A 46 18.50 -10.04 -0.64
C ARG A 46 17.41 -10.05 -1.71
N ALA A 47 17.42 -9.06 -2.59
CA ALA A 47 16.36 -8.76 -3.53
C ALA A 47 14.97 -8.75 -2.84
N ASP A 48 14.13 -9.74 -3.15
CA ASP A 48 12.75 -9.90 -2.66
C ASP A 48 12.61 -11.06 -1.65
N ARG A 49 13.70 -11.52 -1.05
CA ARG A 49 13.72 -12.66 -0.12
C ARG A 49 14.44 -12.35 1.18
N ILE A 50 13.87 -12.82 2.28
CA ILE A 50 14.54 -12.88 3.57
C ILE A 50 15.54 -14.04 3.52
N VAL A 51 16.81 -13.76 3.75
CA VAL A 51 17.91 -14.75 3.68
C VAL A 51 18.45 -15.14 5.06
N ALA A 52 18.13 -14.36 6.10
CA ALA A 52 18.40 -14.71 7.48
C ALA A 52 17.44 -14.00 8.44
N VAL A 53 17.15 -14.67 9.56
CA VAL A 53 16.36 -14.15 10.69
C VAL A 53 17.11 -14.53 11.97
N GLY A 54 17.25 -13.61 12.92
CA GLY A 54 17.99 -13.90 14.15
C GLY A 54 18.29 -12.67 15.00
N THR A 55 19.43 -12.72 15.70
CA THR A 55 19.91 -11.62 16.55
C THR A 55 20.54 -10.50 15.73
N THR A 56 20.61 -9.30 16.30
CA THR A 56 21.32 -8.18 15.64
C THR A 56 22.79 -8.52 15.36
N ALA A 57 23.44 -9.23 16.29
CA ALA A 57 24.83 -9.65 16.15
C ALA A 57 25.03 -10.64 15.00
N SER A 58 24.10 -11.58 14.78
CA SER A 58 24.26 -12.60 13.74
C SER A 58 24.20 -12.04 12.32
N MET A 59 23.65 -10.83 12.14
CA MET A 59 23.57 -10.14 10.86
C MET A 59 24.90 -9.50 10.42
N ALA A 60 25.86 -9.30 11.34
CA ALA A 60 27.13 -8.62 11.03
C ALA A 60 27.90 -9.31 9.89
N LYS A 61 27.84 -10.65 9.81
CA LYS A 61 28.50 -11.45 8.76
C LYS A 61 27.89 -11.29 7.36
N LEU A 62 26.72 -10.66 7.25
CA LEU A 62 26.00 -10.43 6.00
C LEU A 62 26.13 -8.97 5.52
N ILE A 63 26.87 -8.12 6.26
CA ILE A 63 27.15 -6.74 5.85
C ILE A 63 28.29 -6.75 4.82
N GLY A 64 28.00 -6.22 3.64
CA GLY A 64 28.98 -5.90 2.61
C GLY A 64 29.01 -4.40 2.29
N PRO A 65 29.87 -3.99 1.35
CA PRO A 65 30.10 -2.56 1.04
C PRO A 65 28.86 -1.78 0.60
N THR A 66 27.85 -2.47 0.06
CA THR A 66 26.61 -1.88 -0.44
C THR A 66 25.39 -2.21 0.42
N THR A 67 25.55 -2.94 1.52
CA THR A 67 24.43 -3.34 2.38
C THR A 67 23.86 -2.13 3.09
N ARG A 68 22.58 -1.84 2.85
CA ARG A 68 21.85 -0.84 3.62
C ARG A 68 21.48 -1.42 4.99
N THR A 69 21.71 -0.68 6.05
CA THR A 69 21.27 -1.06 7.40
C THR A 69 20.25 -0.06 7.93
N ILE A 70 19.13 -0.56 8.47
CA ILE A 70 18.10 0.25 9.12
C ILE A 70 18.00 -0.22 10.58
N ASP A 71 18.20 0.71 11.50
CA ASP A 71 17.99 0.49 12.93
C ASP A 71 16.53 0.79 13.27
N LEU A 72 15.83 -0.19 13.82
CA LEU A 72 14.42 -0.03 14.18
C LEU A 72 14.21 0.64 15.54
N GLY A 73 15.25 0.73 16.39
CA GLY A 73 15.17 1.36 17.71
C GLY A 73 14.20 0.66 18.67
N GLY A 74 14.18 -0.67 18.66
CA GLY A 74 13.29 -1.52 19.46
C GLY A 74 11.84 -1.61 18.96
N ARG A 75 11.51 -0.97 17.82
CA ARG A 75 10.15 -1.01 17.26
C ARG A 75 9.74 -2.40 16.79
N LEU A 76 8.43 -2.64 16.79
CA LEU A 76 7.82 -3.86 16.30
C LEU A 76 7.87 -3.93 14.76
N ALA A 77 8.25 -5.08 14.22
CA ALA A 77 8.15 -5.41 12.82
C ALA A 77 7.31 -6.69 12.67
N THR A 78 6.29 -6.63 11.81
CA THR A 78 5.39 -7.76 11.52
C THR A 78 5.45 -8.08 10.02
N PRO A 79 5.00 -9.27 9.60
CA PRO A 79 4.68 -9.49 8.20
C PRO A 79 3.66 -8.44 7.73
N GLY A 80 3.76 -8.06 6.46
CA GLY A 80 2.76 -7.20 5.83
C GLY A 80 1.39 -7.88 5.83
N PHE A 81 0.32 -7.07 5.83
CA PHE A 81 -1.03 -7.61 5.69
C PHE A 81 -1.23 -8.23 4.32
N ILE A 82 -1.93 -9.35 4.28
CA ILE A 82 -2.37 -10.03 3.06
C ILE A 82 -3.88 -9.92 3.00
N GLU A 83 -4.39 -9.21 2.00
CA GLU A 83 -5.81 -9.13 1.67
C GLU A 83 -6.15 -10.26 0.69
N SER A 84 -7.08 -11.14 1.06
CA SER A 84 -7.46 -12.30 0.24
C SER A 84 -8.63 -12.03 -0.71
N HIS A 85 -9.44 -11.00 -0.45
CA HIS A 85 -10.63 -10.69 -1.23
C HIS A 85 -11.01 -9.21 -1.19
N GLY A 86 -10.12 -8.35 -1.68
CA GLY A 86 -10.36 -6.92 -1.83
C GLY A 86 -10.82 -6.51 -3.23
N HIS A 87 -11.90 -5.72 -3.34
CA HIS A 87 -12.30 -5.06 -4.58
C HIS A 87 -11.58 -3.73 -4.78
N PHE A 88 -10.27 -3.77 -5.05
CA PHE A 88 -9.42 -2.57 -5.11
C PHE A 88 -9.85 -1.54 -6.18
N ALA A 89 -10.33 -2.01 -7.33
CA ALA A 89 -10.85 -1.12 -8.37
C ALA A 89 -12.03 -0.28 -7.84
N GLY A 90 -12.97 -0.89 -7.12
CA GLY A 90 -14.10 -0.18 -6.51
C GLY A 90 -13.68 0.76 -5.38
N ILE A 91 -12.61 0.45 -4.64
CA ILE A 91 -12.03 1.37 -3.65
C ILE A 91 -11.42 2.59 -4.35
N GLY A 92 -10.66 2.37 -5.42
CA GLY A 92 -10.08 3.42 -6.24
C GLY A 92 -11.16 4.32 -6.84
N GLU A 93 -12.16 3.72 -7.48
CA GLU A 93 -13.31 4.43 -8.04
C GLU A 93 -14.03 5.27 -6.98
N PHE A 94 -14.31 4.71 -5.80
CA PHE A 94 -14.92 5.48 -4.70
C PHE A 94 -14.06 6.67 -4.25
N ARG A 95 -12.73 6.58 -4.32
CA ARG A 95 -11.82 7.67 -3.95
C ARG A 95 -11.70 8.75 -5.02
N MET A 96 -11.89 8.38 -6.29
CA MET A 96 -11.84 9.31 -7.42
C MET A 96 -13.17 10.05 -7.62
N ASN A 97 -14.28 9.46 -7.18
CA ASN A 97 -15.63 9.97 -7.34
C ASN A 97 -16.08 10.83 -6.16
N LEU A 98 -17.21 11.51 -6.31
CA LEU A 98 -17.78 12.35 -5.25
C LEU A 98 -18.16 11.51 -4.03
N ASN A 99 -17.58 11.85 -2.88
CA ASN A 99 -17.92 11.23 -1.61
C ASN A 99 -19.14 11.93 -0.98
N LEU A 100 -20.31 11.31 -1.13
CA LEU A 100 -21.59 11.87 -0.69
C LEU A 100 -21.99 11.40 0.72
N ARG A 101 -21.09 10.72 1.45
CA ARG A 101 -21.40 10.09 2.75
C ARG A 101 -21.85 11.05 3.84
N GLU A 102 -21.31 12.25 3.81
CA GLU A 102 -21.51 13.28 4.82
C GLU A 102 -22.60 14.29 4.44
N ALA A 103 -23.24 14.14 3.28
CA ALA A 103 -24.33 15.00 2.85
C ALA A 103 -25.51 14.90 3.83
N ARG A 104 -25.98 16.05 4.35
CA ARG A 104 -27.08 16.16 5.31
C ARG A 104 -28.35 16.73 4.69
N LYS A 105 -28.31 17.08 3.42
CA LYS A 105 -29.45 17.52 2.64
C LYS A 105 -29.14 17.37 1.16
N TRP A 106 -30.18 17.40 0.33
CA TRP A 106 -30.06 17.20 -1.11
C TRP A 106 -29.18 18.27 -1.78
N GLU A 107 -29.28 19.50 -1.31
CA GLU A 107 -28.52 20.65 -1.82
C GLU A 107 -27.00 20.48 -1.62
N ASP A 108 -26.57 19.70 -0.62
CA ASP A 108 -25.15 19.37 -0.43
C ASP A 108 -24.62 18.51 -1.58
N ILE A 109 -25.46 17.57 -2.06
CA ILE A 109 -25.13 16.69 -3.19
C ILE A 109 -25.14 17.49 -4.49
N VAL A 110 -26.20 18.26 -4.74
CA VAL A 110 -26.31 19.13 -5.92
C VAL A 110 -25.14 20.11 -5.97
N GLY A 111 -24.75 20.69 -4.83
CA GLY A 111 -23.61 21.58 -4.74
C GLY A 111 -22.28 20.90 -5.03
N GLN A 112 -22.09 19.64 -4.61
CA GLN A 112 -20.90 18.85 -4.96
C GLN A 112 -20.84 18.55 -6.47
N VAL A 113 -21.97 18.11 -7.05
CA VAL A 113 -22.08 17.84 -8.49
C VAL A 113 -21.81 19.11 -9.31
N GLY A 114 -22.43 20.23 -8.94
CA GLY A 114 -22.22 21.50 -9.64
C GLY A 114 -20.78 22.00 -9.57
N ARG A 115 -20.05 21.71 -8.49
CA ARG A 115 -18.60 22.02 -8.41
C ARG A 115 -17.79 21.13 -9.33
N ALA A 116 -18.07 19.84 -9.39
CA ALA A 116 -17.40 18.91 -10.30
C ALA A 116 -17.66 19.27 -11.78
N ALA A 117 -18.90 19.62 -12.11
CA ALA A 117 -19.32 19.99 -13.47
C ALA A 117 -18.55 21.19 -14.01
N LYS A 118 -18.21 22.17 -13.16
CA LYS A 118 -17.46 23.38 -13.58
C LYS A 118 -16.05 23.08 -14.08
N THR A 119 -15.46 21.96 -13.66
CA THR A 119 -14.09 21.58 -14.02
C THR A 119 -14.04 20.43 -15.03
N ALA A 120 -15.19 19.77 -15.28
CA ALA A 120 -15.31 18.65 -16.20
C ALA A 120 -15.39 19.14 -17.65
N LYS A 121 -14.91 18.32 -18.60
CA LYS A 121 -15.18 18.57 -20.03
C LYS A 121 -16.61 18.14 -20.34
N PRO A 122 -17.32 18.78 -21.29
CA PRO A 122 -18.63 18.31 -21.71
C PRO A 122 -18.64 16.81 -22.06
N GLY A 123 -19.61 16.07 -21.54
CA GLY A 123 -19.74 14.61 -21.71
C GLY A 123 -19.01 13.75 -20.68
N ASP A 124 -18.08 14.31 -19.89
CA ASP A 124 -17.46 13.58 -18.78
C ASP A 124 -18.51 13.19 -17.74
N TRP A 125 -18.41 11.98 -17.21
CA TRP A 125 -19.30 11.51 -16.15
C TRP A 125 -18.94 12.12 -14.80
N ILE A 126 -19.94 12.65 -14.11
CA ILE A 126 -19.85 13.04 -12.71
C ILE A 126 -20.45 11.90 -11.88
N VAL A 127 -19.58 11.12 -11.27
CA VAL A 127 -20.00 9.96 -10.47
C VAL A 127 -19.89 10.28 -8.99
N GLY A 128 -20.88 9.88 -8.20
CA GLY A 128 -20.90 10.04 -6.75
C GLY A 128 -21.44 8.81 -6.03
N ARG A 129 -21.04 8.61 -4.77
CA ARG A 129 -21.50 7.47 -3.97
C ARG A 129 -21.60 7.80 -2.48
N GLY A 130 -22.52 7.11 -1.80
CA GLY A 130 -22.54 7.00 -0.34
C GLY A 130 -23.56 7.87 0.36
N TRP A 131 -24.38 8.62 -0.38
CA TRP A 131 -25.54 9.31 0.17
C TRP A 131 -26.55 8.30 0.73
N HIS A 132 -27.35 8.75 1.68
CA HIS A 132 -28.47 8.00 2.22
C HIS A 132 -29.48 8.98 2.83
N GLN A 133 -30.74 8.91 2.41
CA GLN A 133 -31.79 9.88 2.78
C GLN A 133 -32.09 9.92 4.28
N SER A 134 -31.90 8.80 5.00
CA SER A 134 -32.07 8.79 6.47
C SER A 134 -31.10 9.70 7.23
N LYS A 135 -30.04 10.18 6.57
CA LYS A 135 -29.08 11.14 7.15
C LYS A 135 -29.51 12.58 6.96
N TRP A 136 -30.53 12.83 6.14
CA TRP A 136 -30.93 14.18 5.76
C TRP A 136 -31.80 14.84 6.82
N SER A 137 -31.61 16.14 7.01
CA SER A 137 -32.40 16.94 7.96
C SER A 137 -33.83 17.16 7.49
N THR A 138 -34.04 17.16 6.18
CA THR A 138 -35.33 17.44 5.52
C THR A 138 -35.41 16.64 4.21
N ALA A 139 -36.62 16.21 3.85
CA ALA A 139 -36.85 15.65 2.52
C ALA A 139 -36.67 16.75 1.44
N PRO A 140 -36.12 16.42 0.27
CA PRO A 140 -36.06 17.36 -0.85
C PRO A 140 -37.46 17.68 -1.37
N GLU A 141 -37.64 18.85 -1.97
CA GLU A 141 -38.89 19.19 -2.66
C GLU A 141 -38.57 19.75 -4.06
N PRO A 142 -39.16 19.19 -5.15
CA PRO A 142 -40.08 18.05 -5.17
C PRO A 142 -39.37 16.70 -4.93
N ASN A 143 -40.11 15.71 -4.44
CA ASN A 143 -39.64 14.33 -4.25
C ASN A 143 -40.67 13.28 -4.72
N VAL A 144 -40.19 12.04 -4.85
CA VAL A 144 -41.01 10.83 -4.95
C VAL A 144 -40.70 9.96 -3.74
N ASP A 145 -41.66 9.77 -2.84
CA ASP A 145 -41.51 9.00 -1.60
C ASP A 145 -40.30 9.42 -0.73
N GLY A 146 -40.01 10.72 -0.68
CA GLY A 146 -38.87 11.28 0.05
C GLY A 146 -37.53 11.20 -0.69
N PHE A 147 -37.49 10.66 -1.91
CA PHE A 147 -36.31 10.60 -2.76
C PHE A 147 -36.27 11.75 -3.77
N PRO A 148 -35.08 12.32 -4.04
CA PRO A 148 -34.93 13.44 -4.94
C PRO A 148 -35.25 13.06 -6.38
N VAL A 149 -35.76 14.03 -7.14
CA VAL A 149 -35.87 13.93 -8.60
C VAL A 149 -34.62 14.50 -9.30
N HIS A 150 -34.40 14.12 -10.56
CA HIS A 150 -33.17 14.47 -11.29
C HIS A 150 -33.01 15.96 -11.63
N ALA A 151 -34.10 16.76 -11.58
CA ALA A 151 -34.14 18.11 -12.17
C ALA A 151 -33.03 19.04 -11.66
N GLU A 152 -32.72 19.01 -10.37
CA GLU A 152 -31.67 19.87 -9.81
C GLU A 152 -30.27 19.44 -10.23
N LEU A 153 -30.01 18.13 -10.34
CA LEU A 153 -28.75 17.62 -10.88
C LEU A 153 -28.59 17.99 -12.36
N SER A 154 -29.66 17.83 -13.16
CA SER A 154 -29.65 18.21 -14.58
C SER A 154 -29.38 19.71 -14.76
N ARG A 155 -29.93 20.57 -13.90
CA ARG A 155 -29.64 22.01 -13.91
C ARG A 155 -28.21 22.33 -13.48
N ALA A 156 -27.68 21.62 -12.49
CA ALA A 156 -26.31 21.81 -12.00
C ALA A 156 -25.24 21.28 -12.96
N SER A 157 -25.61 20.33 -13.84
CA SER A 157 -24.71 19.59 -14.72
C SER A 157 -25.32 19.41 -16.13
N PRO A 158 -25.63 20.50 -16.85
CA PRO A 158 -26.42 20.42 -18.10
C PRO A 158 -25.68 19.72 -19.25
N ASN A 159 -24.34 19.70 -19.22
CA ASN A 159 -23.50 19.14 -20.28
C ASN A 159 -22.80 17.84 -19.87
N ASN A 160 -23.09 17.32 -18.67
CA ASN A 160 -22.35 16.22 -18.07
C ASN A 160 -23.32 15.24 -17.39
N PRO A 161 -23.31 13.95 -17.77
CA PRO A 161 -24.15 12.95 -17.10
C PRO A 161 -23.74 12.79 -15.63
N VAL A 162 -24.72 12.50 -14.77
CA VAL A 162 -24.54 12.34 -13.32
C VAL A 162 -25.09 10.98 -12.88
N ILE A 163 -24.34 10.26 -12.04
CA ILE A 163 -24.79 8.99 -11.41
C ILE A 163 -24.29 8.85 -9.97
#